data_AF-A0AAW3W999-F1
#
_entry.id   AF-A0AAW3W999-F1
#
_cell.length_a   1.000
_cell.length_b   1.000
_cell.length_c   1.000
_cell.angle_alpha   90.00
_cell.angle_beta   90.00
_cell.angle_gamma   90.00
#
_symmetry.space_group_name_H-M   'P 1'
#
loop_
_entity.id
_entity.type
_entity.pdbx_description
1 polymer ?
#
loop_
_entity_poly.entity_id
_entity_poly.type
_entity_poly.pdbx_seq_one_letter_code
_entity_poly.pdbx_strand_id
1 'polypeptide(L)'
;MKRSEVEKIYQDNGLNDYKLTCLEDLKNCHGIDAEQINGFENLTDGNKVIFKRFIINFFNSMGMDRKMITVPKAINYVQEIDYVAPHPDAEVDEDYKDCYVSIDTKIIVLKADGSKKQLHKYSDSEYKNLKPTEQYRKEYLRFAFLEGKSKVWLHVTHEGKQWY
;
A
#
# COMPACT_ATOMS: atom_id res chain seq x y z
N MET A 1 -11.45 -19.54 11.38
CA MET A 1 -10.84 -20.74 10.79
C MET A 1 -9.62 -21.10 11.63
N LYS A 2 -9.39 -22.37 11.89
CA LYS A 2 -8.16 -22.86 12.55
C LYS A 2 -7.08 -23.09 11.50
N ARG A 3 -5.81 -23.01 11.89
CA ARG A 3 -4.68 -23.21 10.99
C ARG A 3 -4.73 -24.55 10.24
N SER A 4 -5.05 -25.63 10.94
CA SER A 4 -5.15 -26.97 10.36
C SER A 4 -6.23 -27.09 9.28
N GLU A 5 -7.30 -26.30 9.37
CA GLU A 5 -8.36 -26.26 8.34
C GLU A 5 -7.83 -25.61 7.07
N VAL A 6 -7.08 -24.50 7.20
CA VAL A 6 -6.48 -23.80 6.05
C VAL A 6 -5.41 -24.63 5.39
N GLU A 7 -4.51 -25.24 6.16
CA GLU A 7 -3.46 -26.12 5.63
C GLU A 7 -4.06 -27.28 4.82
N LYS A 8 -5.18 -27.84 5.30
CA LYS A 8 -5.91 -28.85 4.52
C LYS A 8 -6.46 -28.29 3.21
N ILE A 9 -7.05 -27.09 3.21
CA ILE A 9 -7.54 -26.44 1.96
C ILE A 9 -6.39 -26.28 0.95
N TYR A 10 -5.19 -25.89 1.39
CA TYR A 10 -4.01 -25.81 0.51
C TYR A 10 -3.66 -27.17 -0.09
N GLN A 11 -3.60 -28.22 0.73
CA GLN A 11 -3.30 -29.58 0.28
C GLN A 11 -4.36 -30.12 -0.70
N ASP A 12 -5.64 -29.87 -0.42
CA ASP A 12 -6.76 -30.25 -1.28
C ASP A 12 -6.71 -29.53 -2.64
N ASN A 13 -6.06 -28.35 -2.72
CA ASN A 13 -5.76 -27.62 -3.96
C ASN A 13 -4.39 -27.97 -4.56
N GLY A 14 -3.68 -28.98 -4.05
CA GLY A 14 -2.38 -29.44 -4.56
C GLY A 14 -1.19 -28.58 -4.14
N LEU A 15 -1.37 -27.63 -3.23
CA LEU A 15 -0.34 -26.69 -2.76
C LEU A 15 0.36 -27.21 -1.50
N ASN A 16 1.11 -28.31 -1.65
CA ASN A 16 1.74 -29.02 -0.53
C ASN A 16 2.86 -28.22 0.18
N ASP A 17 3.41 -27.19 -0.46
CA ASP A 17 4.41 -26.28 0.12
C ASP A 17 3.78 -25.03 0.76
N TYR A 18 2.44 -24.95 0.79
CA TYR A 18 1.65 -23.84 1.30
C TYR A 18 1.90 -22.49 0.61
N LYS A 19 2.39 -22.51 -0.65
CA LYS A 19 2.60 -21.32 -1.47
C LYS A 19 1.50 -21.18 -2.51
N LEU A 20 1.04 -19.94 -2.67
CA LEU A 20 0.14 -19.56 -3.74
C LEU A 20 0.97 -19.38 -5.03
N THR A 21 0.42 -19.78 -6.17
CA THR A 21 1.06 -19.63 -7.49
C THR A 21 0.30 -18.65 -8.38
N CYS A 22 -1.00 -18.51 -8.15
CA CYS A 22 -1.88 -17.64 -8.92
C CYS A 22 -3.01 -17.04 -8.06
N LEU A 23 -3.81 -16.15 -8.66
CA LEU A 23 -4.94 -15.51 -7.98
C LEU A 23 -6.05 -16.52 -7.61
N GLU A 24 -6.20 -17.57 -8.41
CA GLU A 24 -7.19 -18.61 -8.15
C GLU A 24 -6.88 -19.35 -6.86
N ASP A 25 -5.60 -19.60 -6.57
CA ASP A 25 -5.18 -20.17 -5.29
C ASP A 25 -5.54 -19.26 -4.12
N LEU A 26 -5.35 -17.93 -4.27
CA LEU A 26 -5.71 -16.97 -3.24
C LEU A 26 -7.22 -16.96 -2.97
N LYS A 27 -8.01 -17.09 -4.03
CA LYS A 27 -9.47 -17.19 -3.95
C LYS A 27 -9.91 -18.50 -3.31
N ASN A 28 -9.35 -19.63 -3.73
CA ASN A 28 -9.75 -20.95 -3.25
C ASN A 28 -9.28 -21.22 -1.81
N CYS A 29 -8.09 -20.75 -1.44
CA CYS A 29 -7.54 -20.98 -0.11
C CYS A 29 -7.99 -19.96 0.93
N HIS A 30 -8.21 -18.70 0.55
CA HIS A 30 -8.52 -17.61 1.50
C HIS A 30 -9.86 -16.92 1.23
N GLY A 31 -10.58 -17.28 0.17
CA GLY A 31 -11.83 -16.59 -0.22
C GLY A 31 -11.59 -15.17 -0.71
N ILE A 32 -10.37 -14.82 -1.11
CA ILE A 32 -9.98 -13.48 -1.53
C ILE A 32 -9.94 -13.42 -3.05
N ASP A 33 -10.93 -12.76 -3.64
CA ASP A 33 -10.91 -12.43 -5.06
C ASP A 33 -10.13 -11.12 -5.28
N ALA A 34 -8.89 -11.24 -5.78
CA ALA A 34 -7.99 -10.10 -5.92
C ALA A 34 -8.52 -9.04 -6.91
N GLU A 35 -9.29 -9.45 -7.91
CA GLU A 35 -9.83 -8.53 -8.93
C GLU A 35 -11.04 -7.75 -8.42
N GLN A 36 -11.66 -8.21 -7.32
CA GLN A 36 -12.75 -7.53 -6.63
C GLN A 36 -12.27 -6.61 -5.49
N ILE A 37 -10.96 -6.51 -5.27
CA ILE A 37 -10.41 -5.58 -4.27
C ILE A 37 -10.65 -4.15 -4.74
N ASN A 38 -11.22 -3.32 -3.86
CA ASN A 38 -11.57 -1.94 -4.15
C ASN A 38 -10.37 -1.18 -4.76
N GLY A 39 -10.63 -0.51 -5.89
CA GLY A 39 -9.62 0.26 -6.61
C GLY A 39 -8.89 -0.53 -7.71
N PHE A 40 -8.96 -1.87 -7.74
CA PHE A 40 -8.35 -2.68 -8.81
C PHE A 40 -8.86 -2.30 -10.21
N GLU A 41 -10.18 -2.12 -10.34
CA GLU A 41 -10.84 -1.69 -11.58
C GLU A 41 -10.32 -0.33 -12.10
N ASN A 42 -9.86 0.53 -11.20
CA ASN A 42 -9.37 1.88 -11.51
C ASN A 42 -7.88 1.89 -11.91
N LEU A 43 -7.19 0.75 -11.84
CA LEU A 43 -5.80 0.63 -12.27
C LEU A 43 -5.70 0.53 -13.79
N THR A 44 -4.61 1.06 -14.35
CA THR A 44 -4.21 0.75 -15.72
C THR A 44 -3.82 -0.72 -15.84
N ASP A 45 -3.85 -1.28 -17.05
CA ASP A 45 -3.54 -2.71 -17.22
C ASP A 45 -2.11 -3.07 -16.80
N GLY A 46 -1.14 -2.16 -16.99
CA GLY A 46 0.21 -2.32 -16.44
C GLY A 46 0.22 -2.41 -14.91
N ASN A 47 -0.49 -1.51 -14.23
CA ASN A 47 -0.62 -1.52 -12.77
C ASN A 47 -1.39 -2.75 -12.25
N LYS A 48 -2.37 -3.26 -13.00
CA LYS A 48 -3.03 -4.54 -12.67
C LYS A 48 -2.04 -5.69 -12.69
N VAL A 49 -1.17 -5.79 -13.70
CA VAL A 49 -0.13 -6.83 -13.77
C VAL A 49 0.81 -6.77 -12.56
N ILE A 50 1.25 -5.57 -12.19
CA ILE A 50 2.09 -5.36 -10.99
C ILE A 50 1.36 -5.84 -9.72
N PHE A 51 0.10 -5.44 -9.55
CA PHE A 51 -0.70 -5.82 -8.39
C PHE A 51 -0.91 -7.34 -8.28
N LYS A 52 -1.24 -8.00 -9.40
CA LYS A 52 -1.43 -9.46 -9.45
C LYS A 52 -0.18 -10.21 -8.98
N ARG A 53 1.00 -9.73 -9.37
CA ARG A 53 2.27 -10.28 -8.89
C ARG A 53 2.50 -9.98 -7.41
N PHE A 54 2.28 -8.73 -7.01
CA PHE A 54 2.45 -8.28 -5.64
C PHE A 54 1.61 -9.08 -4.65
N ILE A 55 0.31 -9.27 -4.89
CA ILE A 55 -0.57 -9.89 -3.90
C ILE A 55 -0.17 -11.34 -3.60
N ILE A 56 0.30 -12.08 -4.61
CA ILE A 56 0.80 -13.45 -4.44
C ILE A 56 2.12 -13.45 -3.65
N ASN A 57 3.07 -12.59 -4.01
CA ASN A 57 4.34 -12.46 -3.28
C ASN A 57 4.12 -12.04 -1.83
N PHE A 58 3.22 -11.07 -1.60
CA PHE A 58 2.86 -10.55 -0.30
C PHE A 58 2.25 -11.65 0.58
N PHE A 59 1.28 -12.42 0.07
CA PHE A 59 0.75 -13.54 0.82
C PHE A 59 1.82 -14.59 1.09
N ASN A 60 2.69 -14.91 0.13
CA ASN A 60 3.74 -15.91 0.28
C ASN A 60 4.90 -15.49 1.20
N SER A 61 5.09 -14.20 1.47
CA SER A 61 6.08 -13.73 2.44
C SER A 61 5.61 -13.85 3.90
N MET A 62 4.35 -14.23 4.12
CA MET A 62 3.74 -14.31 5.45
C MET A 62 3.60 -15.78 5.89
N GLY A 63 3.72 -16.02 7.20
CA GLY A 63 3.30 -17.29 7.80
C GLY A 63 1.79 -17.49 7.76
N MET A 64 1.33 -18.73 7.87
CA MET A 64 -0.08 -19.10 7.72
C MET A 64 -1.02 -18.32 8.65
N ASP A 65 -0.65 -18.20 9.92
CA ASP A 65 -1.45 -17.50 10.93
C ASP A 65 -1.68 -16.03 10.55
N ARG A 66 -0.67 -15.39 9.95
CA ARG A 66 -0.77 -14.01 9.47
C ARG A 66 -1.62 -13.91 8.20
N LYS A 67 -1.46 -14.84 7.23
CA LYS A 67 -2.32 -14.89 6.03
C LYS A 67 -3.81 -14.93 6.41
N MET A 68 -4.16 -15.74 7.42
CA MET A 68 -5.54 -15.94 7.87
C MET A 68 -6.22 -14.70 8.45
N ILE A 69 -5.43 -13.77 9.02
CA ILE A 69 -5.96 -12.53 9.59
C ILE A 69 -5.77 -11.32 8.67
N THR A 70 -5.11 -11.51 7.53
CA THR A 70 -4.87 -10.46 6.55
C THR A 70 -6.05 -10.35 5.60
N VAL A 71 -6.71 -9.20 5.61
CA VAL A 71 -7.86 -8.92 4.74
C VAL A 71 -7.52 -7.73 3.84
N PRO A 72 -7.24 -7.94 2.54
CA PRO A 72 -7.07 -6.86 1.58
C PRO A 72 -8.28 -5.93 1.56
N LYS A 73 -8.05 -4.62 1.51
CA LYS A 73 -9.11 -3.61 1.51
C LYS A 73 -9.12 -2.73 0.28
N ALA A 74 -7.96 -2.29 -0.18
CA ALA A 74 -7.88 -1.47 -1.37
C ALA A 74 -6.51 -1.55 -2.04
N ILE A 75 -6.47 -1.34 -3.35
CA ILE A 75 -5.26 -1.08 -4.13
C ILE A 75 -5.52 0.16 -5.00
N ASN A 76 -4.65 1.16 -4.93
CA ASN A 76 -4.80 2.38 -5.71
C ASN A 76 -3.45 2.79 -6.28
N TYR A 77 -3.40 3.23 -7.53
CA TYR A 77 -2.26 4.01 -8.00
C TYR A 77 -2.43 5.44 -7.51
N VAL A 78 -1.44 5.97 -6.80
CA VAL A 78 -1.52 7.26 -6.13
C VAL A 78 -0.35 8.15 -6.49
N GLN A 79 -0.59 9.46 -6.48
CA GLN A 79 0.43 10.49 -6.36
C GLN A 79 0.40 11.03 -4.93
N GLU A 80 1.55 10.94 -4.26
CA GLU A 80 1.81 11.63 -3.01
C GLU A 80 2.51 12.95 -3.31
N ILE A 81 1.97 14.03 -2.76
CA ILE A 81 2.53 15.37 -2.83
C ILE A 81 2.87 15.78 -1.41
N ASP A 82 4.15 15.93 -1.14
CA ASP A 82 4.64 16.43 0.15
C ASP A 82 5.05 17.89 0.00
N TYR A 83 4.44 18.74 0.80
CA TYR A 83 4.69 20.18 0.84
C TYR A 83 5.60 20.48 2.01
N VAL A 84 6.80 20.99 1.72
CA VAL A 84 7.82 21.20 2.74
C VAL A 84 8.20 22.66 2.87
N ALA A 85 8.79 23.02 4.00
CA ALA A 85 9.49 24.28 4.21
C ALA A 85 10.76 24.05 5.03
N PRO A 86 11.70 25.02 5.04
CA PRO A 86 12.82 24.98 5.97
C PRO A 86 12.34 24.86 7.42
N HIS A 87 13.13 24.18 8.24
CA HIS A 87 12.88 24.09 9.67
C HIS A 87 12.81 25.51 10.28
N PRO A 88 11.90 25.80 11.23
CA PRO A 88 11.80 27.13 11.84
C PRO A 88 13.12 27.65 12.42
N ASP A 89 13.98 26.75 12.88
CA ASP A 89 15.27 27.09 13.48
C ASP A 89 16.43 27.19 12.46
N ALA A 90 16.18 27.00 11.16
CA ALA A 90 17.23 26.99 10.13
C ALA A 90 18.04 28.29 10.03
N GLU A 91 17.46 29.43 10.45
CA GLU A 91 18.11 30.74 10.46
C GLU A 91 18.87 31.05 11.76
N VAL A 92 18.64 30.27 12.82
CA VAL A 92 19.18 30.54 14.18
C VAL A 92 20.08 29.42 14.71
N ASP A 93 20.01 28.23 14.11
CA ASP A 93 20.79 27.07 14.48
C ASP A 93 21.39 26.42 13.22
N GLU A 94 22.73 26.35 13.17
CA GLU A 94 23.48 25.82 12.04
C GLU A 94 23.20 24.34 11.81
N ASP A 95 22.84 23.59 12.86
CA ASP A 95 22.46 22.17 12.75
C ASP A 95 21.17 21.97 11.94
N TYR A 96 20.32 23.01 11.84
CA TYR A 96 19.04 22.97 11.12
C TYR A 96 19.03 23.70 9.79
N LYS A 97 20.16 24.29 9.38
CA LYS A 97 20.25 25.16 8.20
C LYS A 97 19.75 24.51 6.90
N ASP A 98 19.98 23.20 6.74
CA ASP A 98 19.55 22.42 5.58
C ASP A 98 18.43 21.41 5.92
N CYS A 99 17.76 21.57 7.07
CA CYS A 99 16.65 20.73 7.48
C CYS A 99 15.32 21.25 6.92
N TYR A 100 14.53 20.33 6.35
CA TYR A 100 13.18 20.60 5.85
C TYR A 100 12.16 19.77 6.63
N VAL A 101 10.99 20.37 6.86
CA VAL A 101 9.86 19.73 7.54
C VAL A 101 8.68 19.59 6.59
N SER A 102 7.99 18.45 6.66
CA SER A 102 6.74 18.23 5.94
C SER A 102 5.60 18.97 6.64
N ILE A 103 5.00 19.93 5.95
CA ILE A 103 3.87 20.73 6.47
C ILE A 103 2.55 20.02 6.16
N ASP A 104 2.40 19.58 4.92
CA ASP A 104 1.18 18.99 4.39
C ASP A 104 1.57 17.85 3.46
N THR A 105 0.93 16.69 3.60
CA THR A 105 1.06 15.58 2.65
C THR A 105 -0.31 15.24 2.08
N LYS A 106 -0.44 15.24 0.75
CA LYS A 106 -1.67 14.85 0.05
C LYS A 106 -1.46 13.55 -0.70
N ILE A 107 -2.39 12.62 -0.54
CA ILE A 107 -2.44 11.38 -1.31
C ILE A 107 -3.60 11.47 -2.28
N ILE A 108 -3.33 11.41 -3.58
CA ILE A 108 -4.31 11.54 -4.66
C ILE A 108 -4.33 10.24 -5.46
N VAL A 109 -5.49 9.58 -5.55
CA VAL A 109 -5.69 8.45 -6.46
C VAL A 109 -5.68 8.95 -7.90
N LEU A 110 -4.88 8.30 -8.73
CA LEU A 110 -4.82 8.47 -10.17
C LEU A 110 -5.50 7.26 -10.83
N LYS A 111 -6.67 7.47 -11.43
CA LYS A 111 -7.42 6.40 -12.08
C LYS A 111 -7.06 6.24 -13.55
N ALA A 112 -7.32 5.06 -14.10
CA ALA A 112 -7.08 4.73 -15.50
C ALA A 112 -7.86 5.62 -16.49
N ASP A 113 -9.03 6.12 -16.10
CA ASP A 113 -9.83 7.08 -16.89
C ASP A 113 -9.27 8.51 -16.86
N GLY A 114 -8.13 8.74 -16.19
CA GLY A 114 -7.50 10.04 -16.01
C GLY A 114 -8.09 10.89 -14.88
N SER A 115 -9.19 10.46 -14.27
CA SER A 115 -9.79 11.17 -13.14
C SER A 115 -8.95 11.03 -11.88
N LYS A 116 -9.08 12.02 -10.99
CA LYS A 116 -8.29 12.13 -9.75
C LYS A 116 -9.22 12.26 -8.55
N LYS A 117 -8.86 11.62 -7.45
CA LYS A 117 -9.59 11.72 -6.17
C LYS A 117 -8.62 11.82 -5.00
N GLN A 118 -8.77 12.85 -4.16
CA GLN A 118 -8.00 12.92 -2.92
C GLN A 118 -8.42 11.77 -1.99
N LEU A 119 -7.45 10.96 -1.56
CA LEU A 119 -7.63 9.84 -0.65
C LEU A 119 -7.40 10.28 0.79
N HIS A 120 -6.29 10.96 1.04
CA HIS A 120 -5.89 11.45 2.36
C HIS A 120 -5.25 12.82 2.27
N LYS A 121 -5.36 13.57 3.35
CA LYS A 121 -4.54 14.74 3.64
C LYS A 121 -4.02 14.59 5.07
N TYR A 122 -2.72 14.73 5.24
CA TYR A 122 -2.04 14.84 6.51
C TYR A 122 -1.50 16.26 6.62
N SER A 123 -1.56 16.81 7.83
CA SER A 123 -1.04 18.14 8.13
C SER A 123 -0.33 18.06 9.46
N ASP A 124 0.88 18.60 9.52
CA ASP A 124 1.60 18.70 10.79
C ASP A 124 1.08 19.90 11.58
N SER A 125 0.55 19.63 12.77
CA SER A 125 0.01 20.68 13.64
C SER A 125 1.08 21.62 14.18
N GLU A 126 2.32 21.15 14.31
CA GLU A 126 3.47 21.93 14.77
C GLU A 126 3.87 22.96 13.71
N TYR A 127 3.86 22.55 12.44
CA TYR A 127 4.28 23.38 11.31
C TYR A 127 3.13 24.04 10.54
N LYS A 128 1.90 24.00 11.06
CA LYS A 128 0.68 24.49 10.37
C LYS A 128 0.72 25.95 9.89
N ASN A 129 1.58 26.78 10.50
CA ASN A 129 1.71 28.19 10.18
C ASN A 129 2.80 28.47 9.13
N LEU A 130 3.64 27.48 8.81
CA LEU A 130 4.66 27.61 7.79
C LEU A 130 4.02 27.62 6.40
N LYS A 131 4.61 28.39 5.49
CA LYS A 131 4.22 28.39 4.09
C LYS A 131 5.15 27.43 3.34
N PRO A 132 4.60 26.48 2.56
CA PRO A 132 5.44 25.60 1.74
C PRO A 132 6.31 26.41 0.78
N THR A 133 7.59 26.10 0.73
CA THR A 133 8.55 26.65 -0.24
C THR A 133 8.80 25.67 -1.38
N GLU A 134 8.69 24.37 -1.10
CA GLU A 134 8.94 23.30 -2.06
C GLU A 134 7.84 22.23 -2.03
N GLN A 135 7.79 21.44 -3.10
CA GLN A 135 6.93 20.26 -3.17
C GLN A 135 7.69 19.08 -3.77
N TYR A 136 7.52 17.92 -3.16
CA TYR A 136 8.02 16.64 -3.67
C TYR A 136 6.86 15.77 -4.11
N ARG A 137 7.01 15.11 -5.26
CA ARG A 137 5.99 14.23 -5.83
C ARG A 137 6.55 12.85 -6.05
N LYS A 138 5.83 11.83 -5.60
CA LYS A 138 6.12 10.43 -5.92
C LYS A 138 4.83 9.72 -6.30
N GLU A 139 4.93 8.76 -7.21
CA GLU A 139 3.81 7.94 -7.64
C GLU A 139 4.08 6.47 -7.35
N TYR A 140 3.08 5.76 -6.84
CA TYR A 140 3.24 4.35 -6.45
C TYR A 140 1.88 3.66 -6.34
N LEU A 141 1.92 2.33 -6.28
CA LEU A 141 0.76 1.52 -5.92
C LEU A 141 0.65 1.45 -4.40
N ARG A 142 -0.45 1.95 -3.83
CA ARG A 142 -0.75 1.91 -2.41
C ARG A 142 -1.69 0.77 -2.10
N PHE A 143 -1.20 -0.25 -1.41
CA PHE A 143 -2.00 -1.37 -0.93
C PHE A 143 -2.43 -1.12 0.51
N ALA A 144 -3.73 -1.24 0.81
CA ALA A 144 -4.28 -1.12 2.15
C ALA A 144 -4.99 -2.41 2.53
N PHE A 145 -4.78 -2.87 3.77
CA PHE A 145 -5.34 -4.11 4.30
C PHE A 145 -5.61 -3.99 5.80
N LEU A 146 -6.37 -4.96 6.32
CA LEU A 146 -6.45 -5.21 7.75
C LEU A 146 -5.51 -6.35 8.11
N GLU A 147 -4.79 -6.20 9.21
CA GLU A 147 -4.11 -7.29 9.90
C GLU A 147 -4.79 -7.50 11.24
N GLY A 148 -5.70 -8.46 11.30
CA GLY A 148 -6.66 -8.59 12.40
C GLY A 148 -7.53 -7.34 12.50
N LYS A 149 -7.27 -6.51 13.52
CA LYS A 149 -7.99 -5.24 13.75
C LYS A 149 -7.23 -3.99 13.30
N SER A 150 -5.94 -4.13 12.97
CA SER A 150 -5.08 -3.01 12.62
C SER A 150 -5.23 -2.66 11.15
N LYS A 151 -5.38 -1.36 10.85
CA LYS A 151 -5.36 -0.85 9.47
C LYS A 151 -3.91 -0.58 9.09
N VAL A 152 -3.44 -1.23 8.03
CA VAL A 152 -2.08 -1.10 7.52
C VAL A 152 -2.13 -0.73 6.05
N TRP A 153 -1.12 0.00 5.59
CA TRP A 153 -0.92 0.29 4.19
C TRP A 153 0.56 0.22 3.83
N LEU A 154 0.86 -0.05 2.56
CA LEU A 154 2.20 -0.26 2.04
C LEU A 154 2.39 0.43 0.70
N HIS A 155 3.62 0.83 0.41
CA HIS A 155 4.09 1.18 -0.92
C HIS A 155 4.46 -0.10 -1.66
N VAL A 156 3.80 -0.39 -2.78
CA VAL A 156 4.20 -1.48 -3.67
C VAL A 156 5.20 -0.93 -4.68
N THR A 157 6.39 -1.53 -4.73
CA THR A 157 7.51 -1.06 -5.55
C THR A 157 8.14 -2.21 -6.34
N HIS A 158 9.12 -1.89 -7.18
CA HIS A 158 9.93 -2.87 -7.91
C HIS A 158 9.07 -3.93 -8.64
N GLU A 159 8.09 -3.47 -9.42
CA GLU A 159 7.21 -4.34 -10.21
C GLU A 159 6.48 -5.41 -9.36
N GLY A 160 6.13 -5.07 -8.12
CA GLY A 160 5.38 -5.93 -7.20
C GLY A 160 6.25 -6.97 -6.47
N LYS A 161 7.57 -6.79 -6.46
CA LYS A 161 8.52 -7.68 -5.78
C LYS A 161 8.93 -7.18 -4.39
N GLN A 162 8.74 -5.90 -4.12
CA GLN A 162 9.12 -5.28 -2.84
C GLN A 162 8.02 -4.34 -2.34
N TRP A 163 7.98 -4.13 -1.03
CA TRP A 163 7.06 -3.21 -0.38
C TRP A 163 7.61 -2.75 0.97
N TYR A 164 7.17 -1.57 1.41
CA TYR A 164 7.47 -1.00 2.72
C TYR A 164 6.33 -0.13 3.23
#